data_AF-A0A2W5GE92-F1
#
_entry.id   AF-A0A2W5GE92-F1
#
_cell.length_a   1.000
_cell.length_b   1.000
_cell.length_c   1.000
_cell.angle_alpha   90.00
_cell.angle_beta   90.00
_cell.angle_gamma   90.00
#
_symmetry.space_group_name_H-M   'P 1'
#
loop_
_entity.id
_entity.type
_entity.pdbx_description
1 polymer ?
#
loop_
_entity_poly.entity_id
_entity_poly.type
_entity_poly.pdbx_seq_one_letter_code
_entity_poly.pdbx_strand_id
1 'polypeptide(L)'
;DEYETTNGLPIKNDPSYNSNNPYFNRDPRLSYSIIYPGMWWNTRYFNSISTAGGDEFYNSSNGNRSKTGYCLRKYCAPLADLLHDPGSDVQGLNFIVMRYPEVLLTKAEALIELNQNLGEAASLINQVRQRPGVNLPPIVASDQVTMRSQVRHERRVELAFEGLRWFDMKRWKIAETKMNGSVYGVRPGTVNASTGALTLMGNNITVGDIRVFKADRDYYFPIPQVDIDLTPILKQNLNW
;
A
#
# COMPACT_ATOMS: atom_id res chain seq x y z
N ASP A 1 4.86 6.76 -4.51
CA ASP A 1 4.25 7.04 -3.20
C ASP A 1 2.84 7.55 -3.46
N GLU A 2 1.88 7.14 -2.65
CA GLU A 2 0.44 7.35 -2.87
C GLU A 2 -0.28 7.95 -1.67
N TYR A 3 0.32 7.91 -0.48
CA TYR A 3 -0.26 8.60 0.66
C TYR A 3 -0.15 10.10 0.41
N GLU A 4 -1.24 10.84 0.62
CA GLU A 4 -1.21 12.30 0.46
C GLU A 4 -0.39 12.93 1.59
N THR A 5 -0.13 14.22 1.47
CA THR A 5 0.19 15.04 2.64
C THR A 5 -1.07 15.31 3.47
N THR A 6 -0.91 15.81 4.69
CA THR A 6 -2.05 16.06 5.61
C THR A 6 -3.04 17.09 5.07
N ASN A 7 -2.67 17.91 4.08
CA ASN A 7 -3.57 18.83 3.38
C ASN A 7 -4.30 18.18 2.18
N GLY A 8 -4.16 16.87 1.97
CA GLY A 8 -4.84 16.14 0.91
C GLY A 8 -4.22 16.29 -0.48
N LEU A 9 -3.01 16.83 -0.59
CA LEU A 9 -2.30 16.92 -1.86
C LEU A 9 -1.39 15.71 -2.09
N PRO A 10 -1.25 15.22 -3.34
CA PRO A 10 -0.17 14.31 -3.70
C PRO A 10 1.18 14.96 -3.40
N ILE A 11 2.17 14.20 -2.91
CA ILE A 11 3.49 14.74 -2.53
C ILE A 11 4.20 15.55 -3.63
N LYS A 12 3.95 15.23 -4.90
CA LYS A 12 4.51 15.92 -6.07
C LYS A 12 3.90 17.30 -6.30
N ASN A 13 2.74 17.56 -5.71
CA ASN A 13 1.95 18.78 -5.87
C ASN A 13 1.92 19.61 -4.58
N ASP A 14 2.50 19.12 -3.48
CA ASP A 14 2.56 19.84 -2.21
C ASP A 14 3.92 20.52 -2.02
N PRO A 15 4.01 21.86 -2.03
CA PRO A 15 5.26 22.56 -1.82
C PRO A 15 5.83 22.40 -0.40
N SER A 16 5.02 21.98 0.58
CA SER A 16 5.47 21.69 1.95
C SER A 16 6.13 20.32 2.09
N TYR A 17 6.01 19.45 1.08
CA TYR A 17 6.64 18.14 1.10
C TYR A 17 8.17 18.26 1.00
N ASN A 18 8.87 17.64 1.96
CA ASN A 18 10.32 17.58 1.97
C ASN A 18 10.78 16.13 1.71
N SER A 19 11.44 15.90 0.57
CA SER A 19 11.95 14.57 0.20
C SER A 19 13.06 14.06 1.11
N ASN A 20 13.71 14.92 1.90
CA ASN A 20 14.68 14.53 2.94
C ASN A 20 14.01 14.18 4.27
N ASN A 21 12.72 14.50 4.43
CA ASN A 21 11.89 14.10 5.56
C ASN A 21 10.55 13.52 5.06
N PRO A 22 10.57 12.41 4.31
CA PRO A 22 9.45 11.97 3.48
C PRO A 22 8.23 11.49 4.28
N TYR A 23 8.38 11.21 5.57
CA TYR A 23 7.30 10.68 6.43
C TYR A 23 6.62 11.76 7.27
N PHE A 24 7.08 13.00 7.19
CA PHE A 24 6.47 14.14 7.89
C PHE A 24 5.29 14.72 7.10
N ASN A 25 4.28 15.21 7.83
CA ASN A 25 3.04 15.78 7.26
C ASN A 25 2.37 14.88 6.22
N ARG A 26 2.29 13.58 6.50
CA ARG A 26 1.66 12.59 5.62
C ARG A 26 0.29 12.17 6.13
N ASP A 27 -0.55 11.66 5.24
CA ASP A 27 -1.77 10.92 5.60
C ASP A 27 -1.44 9.94 6.75
N PRO A 28 -2.12 10.02 7.91
CA PRO A 28 -1.84 9.16 9.07
C PRO A 28 -1.85 7.67 8.74
N ARG A 29 -2.61 7.26 7.72
CA ARG A 29 -2.67 5.87 7.25
C ARG A 29 -1.35 5.35 6.70
N LEU A 30 -0.41 6.21 6.31
CA LEU A 30 0.97 5.81 6.00
C LEU A 30 1.58 5.09 7.21
N SER A 31 1.63 5.78 8.36
CA SER A 31 2.19 5.24 9.59
C SER A 31 1.33 4.13 10.20
N TYR A 32 0.04 4.03 9.88
CA TYR A 32 -0.79 2.90 10.29
C TYR A 32 -0.56 1.65 9.44
N SER A 33 -0.17 1.82 8.19
CA SER A 33 -0.06 0.71 7.23
C SER A 33 1.34 0.11 7.18
N ILE A 34 2.38 0.94 7.28
CA ILE A 34 3.78 0.52 7.10
C ILE A 34 4.67 0.98 8.24
N ILE A 35 5.71 0.19 8.48
CA ILE A 35 6.88 0.56 9.28
C ILE A 35 7.94 1.06 8.29
N TYR A 36 8.48 2.25 8.55
CA TYR A 36 9.47 2.92 7.70
C TYR A 36 10.72 3.31 8.52
N PRO A 37 11.88 3.54 7.86
CA PRO A 37 13.10 3.98 8.53
C PRO A 37 12.87 5.18 9.45
N GLY A 38 13.41 5.14 10.66
CA GLY A 38 13.26 6.23 11.64
C GLY A 38 11.94 6.23 12.40
N MET A 39 11.05 5.27 12.15
CA MET A 39 9.84 5.07 12.95
C MET A 39 10.17 4.40 14.28
N TRP A 40 9.65 4.95 15.38
CA TRP A 40 9.66 4.25 16.67
C TRP A 40 8.71 3.06 16.62
N TRP A 41 9.23 1.86 16.83
CA TRP A 41 8.46 0.63 16.83
C TRP A 41 8.97 -0.31 17.93
N ASN A 42 8.06 -0.74 18.81
CA ASN A 42 8.35 -1.45 20.05
C ASN A 42 9.27 -0.65 20.99
N THR A 43 10.58 -0.84 20.89
CA THR A 43 11.59 -0.31 21.82
C THR A 43 12.74 0.43 21.14
N ARG A 44 12.70 0.57 19.81
CA ARG A 44 13.76 1.21 19.03
C ARG A 44 13.23 1.92 17.79
N TYR A 45 14.07 2.76 17.20
CA TYR A 45 13.85 3.27 15.86
C TYR A 45 14.23 2.20 14.83
N PHE A 46 13.29 1.89 13.93
CA PHE A 46 13.52 0.94 12.84
C PHE A 46 14.58 1.46 11.88
N ASN A 47 15.61 0.67 11.61
CA ASN A 47 16.71 1.07 10.74
C ASN A 47 16.95 0.04 9.64
N SER A 48 16.20 0.16 8.55
CA SER A 48 16.40 -0.70 7.38
C SER A 48 17.37 -0.11 6.34
N ILE A 49 17.98 1.05 6.58
CA ILE A 49 18.72 1.79 5.54
C ILE A 49 20.24 1.88 5.76
N SER A 50 20.76 1.43 6.90
CA SER A 50 22.20 1.36 7.15
C SER A 50 22.61 0.08 7.88
N THR A 51 23.91 -0.26 7.83
CA THR A 51 24.48 -1.41 8.54
C THR A 51 24.32 -1.34 10.06
N ALA A 52 24.12 -0.14 10.62
CA ALA A 52 23.84 0.03 12.05
C ALA A 52 22.48 -0.56 12.47
N GLY A 53 21.59 -0.85 11.52
CA GLY A 53 20.35 -1.60 11.76
C GLY A 53 20.54 -3.11 11.89
N GLY A 54 21.76 -3.62 11.66
CA GLY A 54 22.06 -5.05 11.72
C GLY A 54 21.20 -5.85 10.74
N ASP A 55 20.40 -6.77 11.28
CA ASP A 55 19.53 -7.66 10.50
C ASP A 55 18.39 -6.93 9.78
N GLU A 56 17.97 -5.75 10.25
CA GLU A 56 16.91 -4.96 9.62
C GLU A 56 17.35 -4.32 8.29
N PHE A 57 18.66 -4.16 8.09
CA PHE A 57 19.21 -3.48 6.93
C PHE A 57 18.78 -4.18 5.64
N TYR A 58 18.23 -3.43 4.68
CA TYR A 58 17.66 -3.99 3.45
C TYR A 58 18.66 -4.85 2.65
N ASN A 59 19.96 -4.53 2.77
CA ASN A 59 21.06 -5.23 2.12
C ASN A 59 21.91 -6.06 3.12
N SER A 60 21.32 -6.47 4.25
CA SER A 60 21.98 -7.42 5.15
C SER A 60 22.16 -8.78 4.46
N SER A 61 23.20 -9.50 4.85
CA SER A 61 23.45 -10.88 4.39
C SER A 61 22.49 -11.89 5.03
N ASN A 62 21.87 -11.55 6.17
CA ASN A 62 20.87 -12.37 6.85
C ASN A 62 19.61 -12.52 5.98
N GLY A 63 18.97 -13.69 5.95
CA GLY A 63 17.77 -14.01 5.16
C GLY A 63 16.56 -13.11 5.43
N ASN A 64 16.35 -12.72 6.68
CA ASN A 64 15.07 -12.20 7.18
C ASN A 64 15.04 -10.67 7.29
N ARG A 65 15.04 -9.97 6.14
CA ARG A 65 15.00 -8.50 6.05
C ARG A 65 14.04 -8.01 4.98
N SER A 66 13.59 -6.76 5.10
CA SER A 66 12.77 -6.14 4.07
C SER A 66 13.61 -5.74 2.86
N LYS A 67 13.36 -6.35 1.70
CA LYS A 67 14.01 -5.97 0.44
C LYS A 67 13.65 -4.56 -0.03
N THR A 68 12.50 -4.04 0.38
CA THR A 68 12.08 -2.66 0.06
C THR A 68 12.53 -1.66 1.12
N GLY A 69 13.01 -2.12 2.28
CA GLY A 69 13.24 -1.30 3.47
C GLY A 69 11.96 -0.86 4.20
N TYR A 70 10.78 -1.28 3.76
CA TYR A 70 9.51 -1.06 4.46
C TYR A 70 8.95 -2.39 4.98
N CYS A 71 8.39 -2.40 6.17
CA CYS A 71 7.65 -3.55 6.69
C CYS A 71 6.16 -3.24 6.78
N LEU A 72 5.33 -4.28 6.77
CA LEU A 72 3.91 -4.14 7.07
C LEU A 72 3.75 -3.77 8.56
N ARG A 73 2.87 -2.82 8.86
CA ARG A 73 2.41 -2.53 10.23
C ARG A 73 0.97 -2.99 10.46
N LYS A 74 0.11 -2.82 9.44
CA LYS A 74 -1.29 -3.27 9.52
C LYS A 74 -1.32 -4.79 9.74
N TYR A 75 -2.12 -5.26 10.70
CA TYR A 75 -2.11 -6.66 11.15
C TYR A 75 -0.77 -7.15 11.73
N CYS A 76 0.06 -6.25 12.24
CA CYS A 76 1.21 -6.61 13.08
C CYS A 76 1.02 -6.04 14.49
N ALA A 77 0.91 -6.93 15.48
CA ALA A 77 0.80 -6.54 16.87
C ALA A 77 2.15 -5.96 17.33
N PRO A 78 2.15 -4.87 18.13
CA PRO A 78 3.36 -4.49 18.84
C PRO A 78 3.77 -5.61 19.81
N LEU A 79 5.05 -5.71 20.14
CA LEU A 79 5.58 -6.76 21.03
C LEU A 79 4.88 -6.78 22.40
N ALA A 80 4.39 -5.62 22.87
CA ALA A 80 3.66 -5.52 24.13
C ALA A 80 2.28 -6.22 24.10
N ASP A 81 1.69 -6.39 22.91
CA ASP A 81 0.38 -7.04 22.72
C ASP A 81 0.52 -8.53 22.41
N LEU A 82 1.74 -9.03 22.19
CA LEU A 82 1.99 -10.45 22.15
C LEU A 82 1.82 -10.99 23.57
N LEU A 83 0.91 -11.96 23.72
CA LEU A 83 0.75 -12.69 24.96
C LEU A 83 2.14 -13.19 25.40
N HIS A 84 2.38 -13.10 26.71
CA HIS A 84 3.65 -13.13 27.44
C HIS A 84 4.49 -14.41 27.31
N ASP A 85 4.53 -15.03 26.13
CA ASP A 85 5.23 -16.26 25.82
C ASP A 85 6.30 -15.98 24.73
N PRO A 86 7.56 -15.78 25.13
CA PRO A 86 8.68 -15.64 24.20
C PRO A 86 8.75 -16.88 23.28
N GLY A 87 8.36 -16.73 22.02
CA GLY A 87 8.34 -17.81 21.03
C GLY A 87 6.95 -18.26 20.57
N SER A 88 5.87 -17.64 21.09
CA SER A 88 4.52 -17.87 20.56
C SER A 88 4.32 -17.13 19.23
N ASP A 89 4.07 -17.90 18.17
CA ASP A 89 3.60 -17.40 16.87
C ASP A 89 2.09 -17.09 16.88
N VAL A 90 1.42 -17.19 18.04
CA VAL A 90 -0.02 -17.03 18.16
C VAL A 90 -0.37 -15.59 18.51
N GLN A 91 -1.00 -14.90 17.55
CA GLN A 91 -1.51 -13.54 17.72
C GLN A 91 -3.03 -13.57 17.53
N GLY A 92 -3.78 -12.93 18.45
CA GLY A 92 -5.25 -12.82 18.37
C GLY A 92 -5.75 -11.79 17.34
N LEU A 93 -4.90 -11.35 16.41
CA LEU A 93 -5.27 -10.35 15.42
C LEU A 93 -6.28 -10.91 14.44
N ASN A 94 -7.42 -10.22 14.32
CA ASN A 94 -8.47 -10.60 13.40
C ASN A 94 -8.17 -10.09 11.99
N PHE A 95 -8.13 -11.01 11.02
CA PHE A 95 -7.99 -10.64 9.62
C PHE A 95 -9.36 -10.25 9.05
N ILE A 96 -9.51 -8.98 8.73
CA ILE A 96 -10.79 -8.41 8.31
C ILE A 96 -11.01 -8.73 6.83
N VAL A 97 -12.03 -9.52 6.52
CA VAL A 97 -12.39 -9.89 5.13
C VAL A 97 -13.22 -8.81 4.44
N MET A 98 -14.12 -8.16 5.19
CA MET A 98 -14.94 -7.05 4.72
C MET A 98 -15.08 -6.01 5.82
N ARG A 99 -15.09 -4.73 5.44
CA ARG A 99 -15.32 -3.63 6.38
C ARG A 99 -16.06 -2.48 5.73
N TYR A 100 -16.74 -1.71 6.57
CA TYR A 100 -17.66 -0.68 6.13
C TYR A 100 -17.05 0.36 5.17
N PRO A 101 -15.79 0.83 5.31
CA PRO A 101 -15.19 1.72 4.32
C PRO A 101 -15.12 1.14 2.90
N GLU A 102 -14.96 -0.18 2.75
CA GLU A 102 -15.03 -0.82 1.43
C GLU A 102 -16.42 -0.67 0.82
N VAL A 103 -17.48 -0.89 1.60
CA VAL A 103 -18.88 -0.74 1.16
C VAL A 103 -19.16 0.69 0.71
N LEU A 104 -18.73 1.68 1.50
CA LEU A 104 -18.85 3.10 1.17
C LEU A 104 -18.17 3.43 -0.16
N LEU A 105 -16.93 2.98 -0.33
CA LEU A 105 -16.15 3.24 -1.54
C LEU A 105 -16.68 2.46 -2.76
N THR A 106 -17.28 1.27 -2.56
CA THR A 106 -17.91 0.51 -3.63
C THR A 106 -19.18 1.20 -4.11
N LYS A 107 -20.00 1.72 -3.18
CA LYS A 107 -21.18 2.53 -3.54
C LYS A 107 -20.77 3.83 -4.25
N ALA A 108 -19.75 4.53 -3.75
CA ALA A 108 -19.23 5.74 -4.39
C ALA A 108 -18.75 5.45 -5.81
N GLU A 109 -17.98 4.37 -6.01
CA GLU A 109 -17.52 3.96 -7.32
C GLU A 109 -18.68 3.66 -8.27
N ALA A 110 -19.70 2.91 -7.83
CA ALA A 110 -20.87 2.62 -8.65
C ALA A 110 -21.62 3.89 -9.08
N LEU A 111 -21.85 4.83 -8.16
CA LEU A 111 -22.46 6.13 -8.46
C LEU A 111 -21.63 6.92 -9.50
N ILE A 112 -20.31 6.95 -9.32
CA ILE A 112 -19.40 7.63 -10.25
C ILE A 112 -19.44 6.98 -11.62
N GLU A 113 -19.35 5.66 -11.72
CA GLU A 113 -19.35 4.95 -13.01
C GLU A 113 -20.70 5.06 -13.75
N LEU A 114 -21.82 5.17 -13.02
CA LEU A 114 -23.14 5.49 -13.57
C LEU A 114 -23.30 6.99 -13.94
N ASN A 115 -22.34 7.83 -13.55
CA ASN A 115 -22.41 9.29 -13.64
C ASN A 115 -23.65 9.87 -12.93
N GLN A 116 -23.97 9.31 -11.75
CA GLN A 116 -25.14 9.66 -10.95
C GLN A 116 -24.73 10.12 -9.55
N ASN A 117 -25.43 11.14 -9.05
CA ASN A 117 -25.28 11.65 -7.68
C ASN A 117 -23.82 11.81 -7.21
N LEU A 118 -23.00 12.51 -7.99
CA LEU A 118 -21.57 12.70 -7.67
C LEU A 118 -21.34 13.42 -6.33
N GLY A 119 -22.32 14.20 -5.86
CA GLY A 119 -22.35 14.77 -4.51
C GLY A 119 -22.40 13.70 -3.41
N GLU A 120 -23.28 12.70 -3.55
CA GLU A 120 -23.31 11.55 -2.64
C GLU A 120 -22.03 10.72 -2.74
N ALA A 121 -21.50 10.49 -3.94
CA ALA A 121 -20.24 9.77 -4.09
C ALA A 121 -19.09 10.47 -3.35
N ALA A 122 -18.98 11.80 -3.47
CA ALA A 122 -18.02 12.59 -2.70
C ALA A 122 -18.25 12.48 -1.19
N SER A 123 -19.51 12.55 -0.73
CA SER A 123 -19.85 12.39 0.69
C SER A 123 -19.42 11.01 1.24
N LEU A 124 -19.66 9.93 0.50
CA LEU A 124 -19.25 8.57 0.88
C LEU A 124 -17.73 8.42 0.98
N ILE A 125 -16.98 9.01 0.05
CA ILE A 125 -15.51 9.07 0.10
C ILE A 125 -15.06 9.87 1.35
N ASN A 126 -15.72 10.99 1.62
CA ASN A 126 -15.37 11.86 2.75
C ASN A 126 -15.63 11.22 4.11
N GLN A 127 -16.63 10.33 4.24
CA GLN A 127 -16.81 9.54 5.46
C GLN A 127 -15.58 8.69 5.80
N VAL A 128 -14.84 8.21 4.78
CA VAL A 128 -13.57 7.48 4.98
C VAL A 128 -12.45 8.45 5.36
N ARG A 129 -12.29 9.54 4.60
CA ARG A 129 -11.22 10.53 4.78
C ARG A 129 -11.29 11.28 6.11
N GLN A 130 -12.50 11.55 6.59
CA GLN A 130 -12.76 12.34 7.80
C GLN A 130 -13.00 11.47 9.04
N ARG A 131 -12.75 10.15 8.96
CA ARG A 131 -12.82 9.27 10.13
C ARG A 131 -11.84 9.77 11.21
N PRO A 132 -12.22 9.71 12.51
CA PRO A 132 -11.31 10.02 13.61
C PRO A 132 -9.97 9.28 13.46
N GLY A 133 -8.87 10.04 13.58
CA GLY A 133 -7.50 9.54 13.40
C GLY A 133 -6.96 9.65 11.97
N VAL A 134 -7.79 9.90 10.95
CA VAL A 134 -7.34 10.18 9.57
C VAL A 134 -7.44 11.67 9.27
N ASN A 135 -8.63 12.27 9.45
CA ASN A 135 -8.86 13.72 9.36
C ASN A 135 -8.30 14.40 8.10
N LEU A 136 -8.34 13.75 6.94
CA LEU A 136 -7.93 14.36 5.68
C LEU A 136 -8.99 15.35 5.17
N PRO A 137 -8.58 16.37 4.37
CA PRO A 137 -9.52 17.29 3.74
C PRO A 137 -10.53 16.57 2.85
N PRO A 138 -11.79 17.05 2.84
CA PRO A 138 -12.83 16.46 2.02
C PRO A 138 -12.56 16.69 0.53
N ILE A 139 -12.95 15.73 -0.28
CA ILE A 139 -13.06 15.84 -1.73
C ILE A 139 -14.39 16.52 -2.05
N VAL A 140 -14.36 17.43 -3.02
CA VAL A 140 -15.55 18.09 -3.56
C VAL A 140 -15.96 17.36 -4.84
N ALA A 141 -17.27 17.19 -5.03
CA ALA A 141 -17.81 16.60 -6.25
C ALA A 141 -17.33 17.38 -7.48
N SER A 142 -16.93 16.65 -8.52
CA SER A 142 -16.39 17.20 -9.76
C SER A 142 -16.91 16.39 -10.94
N ASP A 143 -16.22 16.40 -12.08
CA ASP A 143 -16.55 15.56 -13.23
C ASP A 143 -16.29 14.06 -12.93
N GLN A 144 -16.90 13.20 -13.75
CA GLN A 144 -16.83 11.75 -13.59
C GLN A 144 -15.40 11.20 -13.62
N VAL A 145 -14.52 11.77 -14.46
CA VAL A 145 -13.14 11.29 -14.66
C VAL A 145 -12.30 11.62 -13.44
N THR A 146 -12.43 12.85 -12.93
CA THR A 146 -11.79 13.29 -11.68
C THR A 146 -12.26 12.44 -10.51
N MET A 147 -13.58 12.28 -10.35
CA MET A 147 -14.16 11.48 -9.25
C MET A 147 -13.74 10.00 -9.32
N ARG A 148 -13.65 9.42 -10.52
CA ARG A 148 -13.14 8.05 -10.73
C ARG A 148 -11.70 7.92 -10.24
N SER A 149 -10.87 8.91 -10.55
CA SER A 149 -9.48 8.91 -10.09
C SER A 149 -9.39 9.00 -8.57
N GLN A 150 -10.22 9.86 -7.96
CA GLN A 150 -10.33 10.05 -6.52
C GLN A 150 -10.76 8.77 -5.79
N VAL A 151 -11.86 8.12 -6.19
CA VAL A 151 -12.33 6.90 -5.52
C VAL A 151 -11.34 5.74 -5.66
N ARG A 152 -10.67 5.61 -6.83
CA ARG A 152 -9.66 4.57 -7.05
C ARG A 152 -8.40 4.79 -6.20
N HIS A 153 -8.00 6.04 -6.00
CA HIS A 153 -6.90 6.41 -5.11
C HIS A 153 -7.28 6.17 -3.65
N GLU A 154 -8.44 6.63 -3.21
CA GLU A 154 -8.91 6.43 -1.83
C GLU A 154 -9.02 4.94 -1.49
N ARG A 155 -9.56 4.11 -2.39
CA ARG A 155 -9.57 2.65 -2.23
C ARG A 155 -8.17 2.07 -2.06
N ARG A 156 -7.19 2.55 -2.85
CA ARG A 156 -5.80 2.06 -2.78
C ARG A 156 -5.16 2.35 -1.42
N VAL A 157 -5.39 3.54 -0.88
CA VAL A 157 -4.80 3.99 0.39
C VAL A 157 -5.50 3.33 1.57
N GLU A 158 -6.84 3.41 1.59
CA GLU A 158 -7.65 2.89 2.69
C GLU A 158 -7.45 1.38 2.85
N LEU A 159 -7.52 0.62 1.75
CA LEU A 159 -7.49 -0.85 1.73
C LEU A 159 -6.07 -1.42 1.46
N ALA A 160 -5.03 -0.61 1.66
CA ALA A 160 -3.65 -1.04 1.48
C ALA A 160 -3.36 -2.28 2.36
N PHE A 161 -2.76 -3.31 1.77
CA PHE A 161 -2.40 -4.59 2.40
C PHE A 161 -3.57 -5.49 2.84
N GLU A 162 -4.77 -5.28 2.27
CA GLU A 162 -5.97 -6.09 2.57
C GLU A 162 -6.35 -7.03 1.40
N GLY A 163 -5.40 -7.34 0.52
CA GLY A 163 -5.59 -8.30 -0.58
C GLY A 163 -6.36 -7.79 -1.82
N LEU A 164 -6.95 -6.59 -1.76
CA LEU A 164 -7.85 -6.10 -2.82
C LEU A 164 -7.14 -5.49 -4.04
N ARG A 165 -5.91 -4.98 -3.88
CA ARG A 165 -5.26 -4.17 -4.92
C ARG A 165 -5.06 -4.91 -6.25
N TRP A 166 -4.74 -6.19 -6.23
CA TRP A 166 -4.60 -7.00 -7.44
C TRP A 166 -5.91 -7.07 -8.23
N PHE A 167 -7.01 -7.39 -7.53
CA PHE A 167 -8.34 -7.48 -8.14
C PHE A 167 -8.84 -6.13 -8.65
N ASP A 168 -8.62 -5.06 -7.90
CA ASP A 168 -8.89 -3.68 -8.31
C ASP A 168 -8.15 -3.32 -9.61
N MET A 169 -6.84 -3.61 -9.69
CA MET A 169 -6.08 -3.32 -10.92
C MET A 169 -6.57 -4.12 -12.13
N LYS A 170 -6.97 -5.38 -11.91
CA LYS A 170 -7.50 -6.25 -12.97
C LYS A 170 -8.85 -5.78 -13.49
N ARG A 171 -9.82 -5.54 -12.61
CA ARG A 171 -11.18 -5.14 -12.99
C ARG A 171 -11.21 -3.74 -13.62
N TRP A 172 -10.29 -2.86 -13.23
CA TRP A 172 -10.11 -1.55 -13.85
C TRP A 172 -9.25 -1.56 -15.12
N LYS A 173 -8.69 -2.71 -15.52
CA LYS A 173 -7.77 -2.85 -16.66
C LYS A 173 -6.60 -1.86 -16.60
N ILE A 174 -6.04 -1.66 -15.40
CA ILE A 174 -4.85 -0.82 -15.20
C ILE A 174 -3.61 -1.64 -14.85
N ALA A 175 -3.73 -2.96 -14.69
CA ALA A 175 -2.58 -3.82 -14.37
C ALA A 175 -1.48 -3.70 -15.43
N GLU A 176 -1.83 -3.64 -16.71
CA GLU A 176 -0.87 -3.44 -17.80
C GLU A 176 -0.07 -2.14 -17.71
N THR A 177 -0.60 -1.10 -17.07
CA THR A 177 0.13 0.16 -16.88
C THR A 177 0.86 0.22 -15.53
N LYS A 178 0.39 -0.53 -14.52
CA LYS A 178 0.90 -0.47 -13.15
C LYS A 178 1.83 -1.62 -12.76
N MET A 179 1.86 -2.70 -13.54
CA MET A 179 2.66 -3.90 -13.29
C MET A 179 3.83 -4.06 -14.26
N ASN A 180 4.23 -2.98 -14.93
CA ASN A 180 5.42 -2.93 -15.79
C ASN A 180 6.49 -2.01 -15.16
N GLY A 181 7.75 -2.43 -15.21
CA GLY A 181 8.89 -1.63 -14.78
C GLY A 181 9.47 -2.02 -13.41
N SER A 182 10.44 -1.22 -12.96
CA SER A 182 11.16 -1.42 -11.70
C SER A 182 10.28 -1.12 -10.48
N VAL A 183 10.43 -1.94 -9.44
CA VAL A 183 9.89 -1.64 -8.11
C VAL A 183 10.94 -0.88 -7.33
N TYR A 184 10.51 0.16 -6.62
CA TYR A 184 11.40 0.99 -5.80
C TYR A 184 11.17 0.78 -4.31
N GLY A 185 12.25 0.77 -3.54
CA GLY A 185 12.25 0.70 -2.09
C GLY A 185 12.61 2.04 -1.43
N VAL A 186 13.17 1.97 -0.24
CA VAL A 186 13.70 3.10 0.52
C VAL A 186 14.84 3.81 -0.21
N ARG A 187 15.09 5.06 0.18
CA ARG A 187 16.31 5.78 -0.18
C ARG A 187 17.41 5.39 0.83
N PRO A 188 18.63 5.05 0.40
CA PRO A 188 19.75 4.78 1.31
C PRO A 188 20.00 5.94 2.26
N GLY A 189 20.65 5.68 3.40
CA GLY A 189 20.90 6.74 4.38
C GLY A 189 21.30 6.21 5.74
N THR A 190 21.06 7.00 6.78
CA THR A 190 21.22 6.61 8.18
C THR A 190 20.00 7.01 9.00
N VAL A 191 19.80 6.28 10.10
CA VAL A 191 18.81 6.59 11.15
C VAL A 191 19.58 6.90 12.43
N ASN A 192 19.27 8.03 13.06
CA ASN A 192 19.77 8.31 14.41
C ASN A 192 19.07 7.40 15.42
N ALA A 193 19.83 6.60 16.17
CA ALA A 193 19.28 5.60 17.09
C ALA A 193 18.55 6.19 18.31
N SER A 194 18.76 7.48 18.62
CA SER A 194 18.13 8.17 19.76
C SER A 194 16.94 9.02 19.36
N THR A 195 16.85 9.49 18.12
CA THR A 195 15.81 10.43 17.67
C THR A 195 15.00 9.96 16.47
N GLY A 196 15.43 8.91 15.78
CA GLY A 196 14.83 8.45 14.52
C GLY A 196 15.11 9.37 13.33
N ALA A 197 15.88 10.44 13.52
CA ALA A 197 16.18 11.40 12.46
C ALA A 197 16.89 10.73 11.28
N LEU A 198 16.46 11.09 10.06
CA LEU A 198 16.97 10.52 8.83
C LEU A 198 18.03 11.41 8.20
N THR A 199 19.10 10.78 7.70
CA THR A 199 20.00 11.40 6.72
C THR A 199 19.98 10.55 5.46
N LEU A 200 19.17 10.97 4.48
CA LEU A 200 18.92 10.19 3.27
C LEU A 200 19.85 10.62 2.12
N MET A 201 20.33 9.68 1.32
CA MET A 201 21.32 9.89 0.25
C MET A 201 20.91 9.19 -1.04
N GLY A 202 21.30 9.73 -2.19
CA GLY A 202 21.06 9.11 -3.50
C GLY A 202 19.58 8.96 -3.86
N ASN A 203 19.29 8.03 -4.78
CA ASN A 203 17.95 7.71 -5.23
C ASN A 203 17.39 6.49 -4.49
N ASN A 204 16.08 6.25 -4.60
CA ASN A 204 15.45 5.02 -4.13
C ASN A 204 16.12 3.78 -4.73
N ILE A 205 16.28 2.74 -3.92
CA ILE A 205 16.79 1.45 -4.39
C ILE A 205 15.79 0.79 -5.35
N THR A 206 16.28 -0.02 -6.28
CA THR A 206 15.45 -0.95 -7.07
C THR A 206 15.34 -2.28 -6.34
N VAL A 207 14.17 -2.93 -6.47
CA VAL A 207 13.84 -4.13 -5.71
C VAL A 207 13.41 -5.25 -6.65
N GLY A 208 14.16 -6.34 -6.64
CA GLY A 208 13.89 -7.50 -7.49
C GLY A 208 14.03 -7.19 -8.98
N ASP A 209 13.48 -8.07 -9.80
CA ASP A 209 13.52 -7.96 -11.26
C ASP A 209 12.50 -6.93 -11.79
N ILE A 210 12.77 -6.47 -13.00
CA ILE A 210 11.84 -5.61 -13.75
C ILE A 210 10.56 -6.41 -14.02
N ARG A 211 9.42 -5.87 -13.57
CA ARG A 211 8.12 -6.51 -13.81
C ARG A 211 7.72 -6.35 -15.27
N VAL A 212 7.19 -7.42 -15.84
CA VAL A 212 6.60 -7.43 -17.17
C VAL A 212 5.18 -7.98 -17.05
N PHE A 213 4.21 -7.26 -17.59
CA PHE A 213 2.80 -7.66 -17.66
C PHE A 213 2.35 -7.70 -19.12
N LYS A 214 1.94 -8.88 -19.59
CA LYS A 214 1.38 -9.13 -20.92
C LYS A 214 -0.12 -8.93 -20.89
N ALA A 215 -0.60 -7.83 -21.46
CA ALA A 215 -2.02 -7.43 -21.41
C ALA A 215 -2.98 -8.44 -22.06
N ASP A 216 -2.49 -9.25 -22.98
CA ASP A 216 -3.25 -10.29 -23.69
C ASP A 216 -3.26 -11.65 -22.96
N ARG A 217 -2.58 -11.79 -21.81
CA ARG A 217 -2.41 -13.04 -21.07
C ARG A 217 -2.59 -12.90 -19.56
N ASP A 218 -1.87 -11.97 -18.94
CA ASP A 218 -1.64 -11.90 -17.49
C ASP A 218 -2.84 -11.37 -16.69
N TYR A 219 -3.92 -10.96 -17.35
CA TYR A 219 -5.20 -10.70 -16.69
C TYR A 219 -5.89 -11.98 -16.21
N TYR A 220 -5.44 -13.16 -16.60
CA TYR A 220 -5.95 -14.43 -16.09
C TYR A 220 -4.79 -15.29 -15.65
N PHE A 221 -4.98 -16.10 -14.62
CA PHE A 221 -4.01 -17.13 -14.27
C PHE A 221 -4.17 -18.32 -15.21
N PRO A 222 -3.09 -19.08 -15.47
CA PRO A 222 -3.23 -20.33 -16.19
C PRO A 222 -4.13 -21.26 -15.38
N ILE A 223 -5.00 -21.98 -16.06
CA ILE A 223 -5.62 -23.17 -15.50
C ILE A 223 -4.50 -24.20 -15.33
N PRO A 224 -4.36 -24.85 -14.15
CA PRO A 224 -3.31 -25.84 -13.94
C PRO A 224 -3.36 -26.93 -15.03
N GLN A 225 -2.21 -27.26 -15.61
CA GLN A 225 -2.14 -28.20 -16.73
C GLN A 225 -2.73 -29.57 -16.35
N VAL A 226 -2.48 -30.02 -15.11
CA VAL A 226 -3.04 -31.25 -14.57
C VAL A 226 -4.57 -31.30 -14.63
N ASP A 227 -5.26 -30.16 -14.50
CA ASP A 227 -6.72 -30.11 -14.56
C ASP A 227 -7.22 -30.19 -16.01
N ILE A 228 -6.48 -29.60 -16.96
CA ILE A 228 -6.76 -29.68 -18.40
C ILE A 228 -6.59 -31.12 -18.90
N ASP A 229 -5.55 -31.81 -18.44
CA ASP A 229 -5.23 -33.17 -18.85
C ASP A 229 -6.32 -34.18 -18.40
N LEU A 230 -7.09 -33.86 -17.35
CA LEU A 230 -8.20 -34.69 -16.85
C LEU A 230 -9.43 -34.67 -17.77
N THR A 231 -9.64 -33.61 -18.55
CA THR A 231 -10.85 -33.50 -19.37
C THR A 231 -10.67 -32.64 -20.62
N PRO A 232 -11.05 -33.16 -21.82
CA PRO A 232 -10.88 -32.42 -23.07
C PRO A 232 -11.81 -31.22 -23.22
N ILE A 233 -12.80 -31.04 -22.33
CA ILE A 233 -13.71 -29.88 -22.36
C ILE A 233 -13.10 -28.64 -21.70
N LEU A 234 -12.13 -28.82 -20.80
CA LEU A 234 -11.48 -27.72 -20.10
C LEU A 234 -10.40 -27.13 -21.00
N LYS A 235 -10.58 -25.89 -21.44
CA LYS A 235 -9.66 -25.19 -22.32
C LYS A 235 -8.91 -24.11 -21.55
N GLN A 236 -7.64 -23.94 -21.88
CA GLN A 236 -6.79 -22.91 -21.29
C GLN A 236 -7.31 -21.49 -21.56
N ASN A 237 -6.98 -20.56 -20.66
CA ASN A 237 -7.14 -19.13 -20.88
C ASN A 237 -6.29 -18.67 -22.07
N LEU A 238 -6.72 -17.59 -22.74
CA LEU A 238 -6.03 -17.10 -23.93
C LEU A 238 -4.54 -16.79 -23.64
N ASN A 239 -3.67 -17.22 -24.55
CA ASN A 239 -2.22 -16.99 -24.55
C ASN A 239 -1.42 -17.62 -23.40
N TRP A 240 -2.01 -18.58 -22.68
CA TRP A 240 -1.32 -19.45 -21.72
C TRP A 240 -0.99 -20.82 -22.31
#